data_AF-A0A8T7BF86-F1
#
_entry.id   AF-A0A8T7BF86-F1
#
_cell.length_a   1.000
_cell.length_b   1.000
_cell.length_c   1.000
_cell.angle_alpha   90.00
_cell.angle_beta   90.00
_cell.angle_gamma   90.00
#
_symmetry.space_group_name_H-M   'P 1'
#
loop_
_entity.id
_entity.type
_entity.pdbx_description
1 polymer ?
#
loop_
_entity_poly.entity_id
_entity_poly.type
_entity_poly.pdbx_seq_one_letter_code
_entity_poly.pdbx_strand_id
1 'polypeptide(L)'
;MSNDKNQHMLQNFTIIIAMILALICLVILLIKAIGSNGQALSEDQITILINETQPAGQIRYQASAELTSTVASSSVNQAVEEPESNSGQQIYDTVCMSCHSTGLPNVPQLGNAADWEGRIAQGEVLYENAINGYTGSSGMMMPPKGGNLSLSDDEVRAAVDYIIESSQ
;
A
#
# COMPACT_ATOMS: atom_id res chain seq x y z
N MET A 1 60.82 -6.08 10.38
CA MET A 1 59.76 -6.02 11.43
C MET A 1 58.47 -5.28 11.03
N SER A 2 58.38 -4.65 9.84
CA SER A 2 57.12 -4.06 9.35
C SER A 2 56.34 -5.01 8.41
N ASN A 3 57.05 -5.87 7.66
CA ASN A 3 56.43 -6.76 6.68
C ASN A 3 55.55 -7.85 7.35
N ASP A 4 56.02 -8.47 8.43
CA ASP A 4 55.32 -9.58 9.11
C ASP A 4 53.98 -9.14 9.74
N LYS A 5 53.92 -7.91 10.25
CA LYS A 5 52.69 -7.34 10.84
C LYS A 5 51.63 -7.07 9.78
N ASN A 6 52.04 -6.59 8.61
CA ASN A 6 51.13 -6.32 7.50
C ASN A 6 50.59 -7.62 6.90
N GLN A 7 51.42 -8.67 6.80
CA GLN A 7 50.98 -9.99 6.37
C GLN A 7 49.92 -10.58 7.32
N HIS A 8 50.14 -10.47 8.63
CA HIS A 8 49.18 -10.95 9.63
C HIS A 8 47.86 -10.17 9.62
N MET A 9 47.90 -8.84 9.39
CA MET A 9 46.70 -8.02 9.25
C MET A 9 45.90 -8.36 7.99
N LEU A 10 46.59 -8.55 6.85
CA LEU A 10 45.97 -8.94 5.58
C LEU A 10 45.38 -10.36 5.65
N GLN A 11 46.07 -11.29 6.33
CA GLN A 11 45.58 -12.66 6.54
C GLN A 11 44.31 -12.68 7.41
N ASN A 12 44.29 -11.91 8.50
CA ASN A 12 43.11 -11.80 9.37
C ASN A 12 41.91 -11.19 8.61
N PHE A 13 42.15 -10.15 7.81
CA PHE A 13 41.12 -9.53 6.98
C PHE A 13 40.56 -10.50 5.93
N THR A 14 41.43 -11.30 5.31
CA THR A 14 41.04 -12.33 4.33
C THR A 14 40.19 -13.43 4.99
N ILE A 15 40.54 -13.87 6.20
CA ILE A 15 39.78 -14.86 6.98
C ILE A 15 38.39 -14.31 7.34
N ILE A 16 38.30 -13.05 7.80
CA ILE A 16 37.03 -12.43 8.17
C ILE A 16 36.11 -12.31 6.95
N ILE A 17 36.64 -11.86 5.81
CA ILE A 17 35.87 -11.78 4.55
C ILE A 17 35.38 -13.18 4.13
N ALA A 18 36.25 -14.19 4.17
CA ALA A 18 35.87 -15.56 3.82
C ALA A 18 34.75 -16.10 4.73
N MET A 19 34.80 -15.79 6.03
CA MET A 19 33.76 -16.16 7.00
C MET A 19 32.43 -15.45 6.72
N ILE A 20 32.47 -14.16 6.39
CA ILE A 20 31.26 -13.38 6.03
C ILE A 20 30.64 -13.93 4.74
N LEU A 21 31.45 -14.20 3.72
CA LEU A 21 30.96 -14.79 2.47
C LEU A 21 30.38 -16.19 2.68
N ALA A 22 30.99 -17.01 3.54
CA ALA A 22 30.46 -18.32 3.90
C ALA A 22 29.11 -18.22 4.64
N LEU A 23 28.97 -17.25 5.56
CA LEU A 23 27.72 -16.98 6.27
C LEU A 23 26.62 -16.53 5.30
N ILE A 24 26.93 -15.61 4.38
CA ILE A 24 25.99 -15.13 3.36
C ILE A 24 25.56 -16.29 2.45
N CYS A 25 26.50 -17.12 1.98
CA CYS A 25 26.19 -18.32 1.21
C CYS A 25 25.28 -19.28 1.98
N LEU A 26 25.57 -19.53 3.26
CA LEU A 26 24.74 -20.39 4.12
C LEU A 26 23.30 -19.86 4.23
N VAL A 27 23.14 -18.55 4.46
CA VAL A 27 21.82 -17.90 4.52
C VAL A 27 21.07 -18.03 3.20
N ILE A 28 21.73 -17.84 2.05
CA ILE A 28 21.14 -18.03 0.71
C ILE A 28 20.70 -19.48 0.49
N LEU A 29 21.51 -20.46 0.94
CA LEU A 29 21.16 -21.89 0.86
C LEU A 29 19.95 -22.23 1.75
N LEU A 30 19.85 -21.64 2.95
CA LEU A 30 18.70 -21.79 3.83
C LEU A 30 17.42 -21.18 3.21
N ILE A 31 17.51 -19.99 2.61
CA ILE A 31 16.38 -19.37 1.89
C ILE A 31 15.92 -20.27 0.74
N LYS A 32 16.85 -20.87 -0.02
CA LYS A 32 16.51 -21.83 -1.09
C LYS A 32 15.91 -23.13 -0.56
N ALA A 33 16.38 -23.64 0.57
CA ALA A 33 15.83 -24.84 1.21
C ALA A 33 14.42 -24.62 1.78
N ILE A 34 14.11 -23.40 2.22
CA ILE A 34 12.75 -23.01 2.62
C ILE A 34 11.87 -22.76 1.39
N GLY A 35 12.44 -22.17 0.32
CA GLY A 35 11.77 -21.89 -0.95
C GLY A 35 11.53 -23.10 -1.87
N SER A 36 12.14 -24.27 -1.60
CA SER A 36 11.93 -25.49 -2.40
C SER A 36 10.61 -26.21 -2.13
N ASN A 37 9.75 -25.66 -1.26
CA ASN A 37 8.34 -26.08 -1.12
C ASN A 37 7.39 -25.28 -2.04
N GLY A 38 7.91 -24.34 -2.84
CA GLY A 38 7.17 -23.70 -3.91
C GLY A 38 7.05 -24.65 -5.11
N GLN A 39 5.86 -25.22 -5.30
CA GLN A 39 5.50 -25.84 -6.57
C GLN A 39 5.80 -24.84 -7.70
N ALA A 40 6.60 -25.27 -8.67
CA ALA A 40 6.70 -24.58 -9.94
C ALA A 40 5.28 -24.47 -10.51
N LEU A 41 4.74 -23.25 -10.57
CA LEU A 41 3.53 -22.99 -11.33
C LEU A 41 3.92 -23.17 -12.81
N SER A 42 3.59 -24.35 -13.32
CA SER A 42 3.64 -24.71 -14.73
C SER A 42 2.88 -23.67 -15.57
N GLU A 43 3.49 -23.27 -16.69
CA GLU A 43 2.99 -22.30 -17.68
C GLU A 43 1.72 -22.74 -18.45
N ASP A 44 0.86 -23.61 -17.91
CA ASP A 44 -0.20 -24.31 -18.67
C ASP A 44 -1.64 -23.91 -18.30
N GLN A 45 -1.86 -22.78 -17.60
CA GLN A 45 -3.22 -22.31 -17.26
C GLN A 45 -3.66 -21.04 -17.98
N ILE A 46 -2.95 -20.63 -19.04
CA ILE A 46 -3.38 -19.52 -19.92
C ILE A 46 -4.07 -20.10 -21.17
N THR A 47 -5.06 -20.98 -21.00
CA THR A 47 -6.10 -21.23 -22.01
C THR A 47 -7.26 -21.94 -21.31
N ILE A 48 -8.53 -21.65 -21.70
CA ILE A 48 -9.81 -22.17 -21.17
C ILE A 48 -10.34 -21.25 -20.03
N LEU A 49 -11.23 -20.26 -20.20
CA LEU A 49 -12.40 -20.11 -21.07
C LEU A 49 -12.67 -18.61 -21.38
N ILE A 50 -12.40 -18.21 -22.62
CA ILE A 50 -13.09 -17.11 -23.29
C ILE A 50 -14.12 -17.80 -24.20
N ASN A 51 -15.40 -17.75 -23.81
CA ASN A 51 -16.60 -17.69 -24.69
C ASN A 51 -17.85 -18.32 -24.02
N GLU A 52 -18.92 -17.52 -23.96
CA GLU A 52 -20.32 -17.84 -23.64
C GLU A 52 -20.64 -18.20 -22.16
N THR A 53 -21.22 -17.29 -21.38
CA THR A 53 -22.65 -16.95 -21.52
C THR A 53 -22.97 -15.59 -20.88
N GLN A 54 -23.52 -14.68 -21.68
CA GLN A 54 -24.28 -13.50 -21.24
C GLN A 54 -25.78 -13.88 -21.13
N PRO A 55 -26.69 -12.97 -20.73
CA PRO A 55 -27.04 -12.49 -19.40
C PRO A 55 -28.42 -13.02 -18.93
N ALA A 56 -28.65 -13.22 -17.63
CA ALA A 56 -30.01 -13.25 -17.06
C ALA A 56 -30.00 -13.13 -15.53
N GLY A 57 -30.20 -11.91 -15.03
CA GLY A 57 -30.34 -11.65 -13.59
C GLY A 57 -31.24 -10.45 -13.34
N GLN A 58 -32.51 -10.55 -13.77
CA GLN A 58 -33.55 -9.55 -13.50
C GLN A 58 -33.84 -9.49 -11.99
N ILE A 59 -33.66 -8.32 -11.41
CA ILE A 59 -34.06 -7.98 -10.05
C ILE A 59 -35.60 -7.96 -10.00
N ARG A 60 -36.20 -8.89 -9.26
CA ARG A 60 -37.64 -8.85 -8.95
C ARG A 60 -37.86 -7.95 -7.75
N TYR A 61 -38.15 -6.68 -7.99
CA TYR A 61 -38.85 -5.84 -7.02
C TYR A 61 -40.25 -5.54 -7.55
N GLN A 62 -41.23 -6.31 -7.09
CA GLN A 62 -42.65 -5.98 -7.23
C GLN A 62 -43.35 -6.38 -5.93
N ALA A 63 -43.39 -5.43 -4.99
CA ALA A 63 -44.54 -5.25 -4.13
C ALA A 63 -45.32 -4.07 -4.73
N SER A 64 -46.50 -4.38 -5.24
CA SER A 64 -47.47 -3.52 -5.88
C SER A 64 -48.08 -2.51 -4.91
N ALA A 65 -48.10 -1.23 -5.30
CA ALA A 65 -49.31 -0.41 -5.38
C ALA A 65 -48.97 1.01 -5.84
N GLU A 66 -49.76 1.48 -6.78
CA GLU A 66 -49.71 2.79 -7.41
C GLU A 66 -49.95 3.94 -6.42
N LEU A 67 -49.44 5.14 -6.77
CA LEU A 67 -50.17 6.40 -6.95
C LEU A 67 -49.35 7.61 -6.44
N THR A 68 -49.09 8.54 -7.36
CA THR A 68 -49.04 10.01 -7.15
C THR A 68 -48.22 10.57 -5.98
N SER A 69 -47.24 11.42 -6.28
CA SER A 69 -47.43 12.89 -6.28
C SER A 69 -46.13 13.64 -5.94
N THR A 70 -45.97 14.76 -6.65
CA THR A 70 -45.31 16.02 -6.28
C THR A 70 -43.81 16.07 -5.93
N VAL A 71 -43.14 16.84 -6.79
CA VAL A 71 -42.05 17.78 -6.47
C VAL A 71 -42.20 18.47 -5.11
N ALA A 72 -41.13 18.53 -4.32
CA ALA A 72 -40.72 19.74 -3.58
C ALA A 72 -39.37 19.55 -2.88
N SER A 73 -38.59 20.62 -2.96
CA SER A 73 -37.29 20.90 -2.38
C SER A 73 -37.14 20.73 -0.87
N SER A 74 -35.85 20.64 -0.48
CA SER A 74 -35.23 21.04 0.78
C SER A 74 -35.47 20.15 2.01
N SER A 75 -34.39 19.56 2.52
CA SER A 75 -33.66 20.22 3.61
C SER A 75 -32.31 19.54 3.83
N VAL A 76 -31.32 20.40 4.07
CA VAL A 76 -29.99 20.10 4.58
C VAL A 76 -30.11 19.13 5.77
N ASN A 77 -29.44 17.99 5.66
CA ASN A 77 -28.84 17.34 6.81
C ASN A 77 -27.35 17.21 6.49
N GLN A 78 -26.62 18.27 6.81
CA GLN A 78 -25.20 18.19 7.08
C GLN A 78 -25.08 17.43 8.41
N ALA A 79 -25.18 16.11 8.33
CA ALA A 79 -24.57 15.25 9.32
C ALA A 79 -23.07 15.36 9.04
N VAL A 80 -22.33 15.90 10.00
CA VAL A 80 -20.90 15.61 10.10
C VAL A 80 -20.85 14.12 10.40
N GLU A 81 -20.82 13.30 9.35
CA GLU A 81 -20.38 11.93 9.46
C GLU A 81 -18.93 12.03 9.93
N GLU A 82 -18.67 11.58 11.17
CA GLU A 82 -17.31 11.13 11.48
C GLU A 82 -16.91 10.18 10.34
N PRO A 83 -15.70 10.33 9.77
CA PRO A 83 -15.26 9.40 8.75
C PRO A 83 -15.43 8.02 9.34
N GLU A 84 -16.15 7.14 8.62
CA GLU A 84 -16.26 5.72 8.92
C GLU A 84 -14.84 5.16 9.03
N SER A 85 -14.23 5.28 10.20
CA SER A 85 -12.79 5.06 10.44
C SER A 85 -12.41 3.61 10.18
N ASN A 86 -13.39 2.71 10.27
CA ASN A 86 -13.29 1.32 9.85
C ASN A 86 -12.96 1.19 8.36
N SER A 87 -13.51 2.04 7.49
CA SER A 87 -13.23 2.01 6.04
C SER A 87 -11.85 2.57 5.72
N GLY A 88 -11.49 3.71 6.31
CA GLY A 88 -10.18 4.35 6.11
C GLY A 88 -9.03 3.48 6.59
N GLN A 89 -9.14 2.89 7.78
CA GLN A 89 -8.16 1.95 8.30
C GLN A 89 -8.07 0.69 7.41
N GLN A 90 -9.20 0.13 6.97
CA GLN A 90 -9.19 -1.06 6.12
C GLN A 90 -8.50 -0.80 4.78
N ILE A 91 -8.71 0.37 4.18
CA ILE A 91 -8.02 0.77 2.95
C ILE A 91 -6.53 0.98 3.21
N TYR A 92 -6.18 1.62 4.34
CA TYR A 92 -4.78 1.73 4.74
C TYR A 92 -4.12 0.34 4.83
N ASP A 93 -4.72 -0.58 5.58
CA ASP A 93 -4.16 -1.91 5.82
C ASP A 93 -3.98 -2.72 4.53
N THR A 94 -4.89 -2.55 3.56
CA THR A 94 -4.90 -3.33 2.30
C THR A 94 -4.12 -2.69 1.16
N VAL A 95 -4.02 -1.36 1.11
CA VAL A 95 -3.43 -0.62 -0.01
C VAL A 95 -2.20 0.19 0.42
N CYS A 96 -2.35 1.02 1.45
CA CYS A 96 -1.36 2.06 1.78
C CYS A 96 -0.20 1.55 2.64
N MET A 97 -0.47 0.57 3.52
CA MET A 97 0.46 0.06 4.54
C MET A 97 1.76 -0.48 3.93
N SER A 98 1.68 -1.02 2.72
CA SER A 98 2.84 -1.55 1.98
C SER A 98 3.99 -0.55 1.84
N CYS A 99 3.67 0.75 1.80
CA CYS A 99 4.65 1.83 1.69
C CYS A 99 4.71 2.71 2.94
N HIS A 100 3.56 2.95 3.60
CA HIS A 100 3.45 3.92 4.69
C HIS A 100 3.62 3.33 6.10
N SER A 101 3.86 2.02 6.24
CA SER A 101 4.07 1.38 7.56
C SER A 101 5.43 1.72 8.18
N THR A 102 6.51 1.13 7.68
CA THR A 102 7.90 1.36 8.07
C THR A 102 8.82 0.82 6.97
N GLY A 103 9.93 1.51 6.68
CA GLY A 103 11.07 0.88 5.98
C GLY A 103 11.39 1.39 4.57
N LEU A 104 10.59 2.29 4.00
CA LEU A 104 10.95 2.96 2.75
C LEU A 104 11.58 4.33 3.03
N PRO A 105 12.80 4.61 2.53
CA PRO A 105 13.43 5.90 2.72
C PRO A 105 12.63 7.00 2.02
N ASN A 106 12.45 8.12 2.73
CA ASN A 106 11.75 9.31 2.26
C ASN A 106 10.25 9.15 1.92
N VAL A 107 9.61 8.09 2.41
CA VAL A 107 8.14 7.92 2.42
C VAL A 107 7.63 8.28 3.81
N PRO A 108 6.58 9.12 3.94
CA PRO A 108 6.09 9.51 5.26
C PRO A 108 5.46 8.32 5.98
N GLN A 109 5.89 8.09 7.21
CA GLN A 109 5.53 6.91 7.98
C GLN A 109 4.28 7.17 8.85
N LEU A 110 3.34 6.22 8.89
CA LEU A 110 2.24 6.23 9.86
C LEU A 110 2.83 6.35 11.29
N GLY A 111 2.27 7.25 12.09
CA GLY A 111 2.68 7.48 13.47
C GLY A 111 3.91 8.38 13.64
N ASN A 112 4.53 8.85 12.55
CA ASN A 112 5.67 9.77 12.63
C ASN A 112 5.24 11.22 12.41
N ALA A 113 4.95 11.93 13.51
CA ALA A 113 4.52 13.34 13.46
C ALA A 113 5.45 14.25 12.65
N ALA A 114 6.77 14.04 12.72
CA ALA A 114 7.74 14.86 11.99
C ALA A 114 7.62 14.71 10.46
N ASP A 115 7.18 13.55 9.96
CA ASP A 115 6.97 13.32 8.53
C ASP A 115 5.68 13.98 8.02
N TRP A 116 4.70 14.20 8.91
CA TRP A 116 3.34 14.62 8.58
C TRP A 116 3.00 16.08 8.89
N GLU A 117 3.67 16.73 9.84
CA GLU A 117 3.38 18.12 10.25
C GLU A 117 3.30 19.08 9.05
N GLY A 118 4.35 19.11 8.21
CA GLY A 118 4.39 19.97 7.02
C GLY A 118 3.49 19.53 5.88
N ARG A 119 2.97 18.29 5.90
CA ARG A 119 2.05 17.75 4.89
C ARG A 119 0.61 18.07 5.23
N ILE A 120 0.24 17.90 6.50
CA ILE A 120 -1.08 18.24 7.04
C ILE A 120 -1.37 19.73 6.83
N ALA A 121 -0.35 20.59 6.98
CA ALA A 121 -0.45 22.03 6.71
C ALA A 121 -0.82 22.39 5.26
N GLN A 122 -0.73 21.46 4.31
CA GLN A 122 -1.11 21.69 2.90
C GLN A 122 -2.63 21.60 2.66
N GLY A 123 -3.39 21.04 3.61
CA GLY A 123 -4.84 20.89 3.49
C GLY A 123 -5.25 20.04 2.28
N GLU A 124 -6.19 20.55 1.47
CA GLU A 124 -6.76 19.81 0.33
C GLU A 124 -5.72 19.25 -0.66
N VAL A 125 -4.60 19.96 -0.84
CA VAL A 125 -3.51 19.52 -1.73
C VAL A 125 -2.96 18.15 -1.32
N LEU A 126 -2.97 17.81 -0.02
CA LEU A 126 -2.56 16.50 0.46
C LEU A 126 -3.46 15.39 -0.10
N TYR A 127 -4.77 15.62 -0.10
CA TYR A 127 -5.76 14.68 -0.62
C TYR A 127 -5.71 14.59 -2.15
N GLU A 128 -5.59 15.73 -2.84
CA GLU A 128 -5.42 15.75 -4.30
C GLU A 128 -4.18 14.98 -4.76
N ASN A 129 -3.06 15.12 -4.03
CA ASN A 129 -1.84 14.37 -4.28
C ASN A 129 -2.03 12.86 -4.06
N ALA A 130 -2.84 12.45 -3.08
CA ALA A 130 -3.14 11.03 -2.85
C ALA A 130 -4.04 10.43 -3.95
N ILE A 131 -5.02 11.21 -4.43
CA ILE A 131 -5.97 10.80 -5.46
C ILE A 131 -5.28 10.74 -6.83
N ASN A 132 -4.58 11.82 -7.21
CA ASN A 132 -4.01 11.98 -8.54
C ASN A 132 -2.58 11.44 -8.67
N GLY A 133 -1.96 11.10 -7.55
CA GLY A 133 -0.55 10.74 -7.47
C GLY A 133 0.34 11.97 -7.39
N TYR A 134 1.52 11.78 -6.81
CA TYR A 134 2.46 12.86 -6.55
C TYR A 134 3.89 12.35 -6.56
N THR A 135 4.78 13.08 -7.24
CA THR A 135 6.21 12.85 -7.17
C THR A 135 6.82 13.96 -6.32
N GLY A 136 7.28 13.60 -5.12
CA GLY A 136 7.85 14.54 -4.18
C GLY A 136 9.26 14.99 -4.53
N SER A 137 9.73 16.01 -3.82
CA SER A 137 11.12 16.49 -3.89
C SER A 137 12.15 15.42 -3.48
N SER A 138 11.73 14.42 -2.71
CA SER A 138 12.53 13.25 -2.35
C SER A 138 12.71 12.24 -3.50
N GLY A 139 12.03 12.45 -4.64
CA GLY A 139 12.06 11.54 -5.79
C GLY A 139 11.20 10.29 -5.62
N MET A 140 10.58 10.09 -4.45
CA MET A 140 9.63 9.00 -4.22
C MET A 140 8.27 9.37 -4.82
N MET A 141 7.75 8.46 -5.65
CA MET A 141 6.46 8.60 -6.31
C MET A 141 5.38 7.92 -5.46
N MET A 142 4.35 8.70 -5.09
CA MET A 142 3.07 8.20 -4.62
C MET A 142 2.19 7.93 -5.85
N PRO A 143 1.81 6.67 -6.14
CA PRO A 143 0.94 6.37 -7.27
C PRO A 143 -0.47 6.96 -7.06
N PRO A 144 -1.20 7.27 -8.15
CA PRO A 144 -2.61 7.66 -8.05
C PRO A 144 -3.41 6.62 -7.26
N LYS A 145 -4.21 7.09 -6.30
CA LYS A 145 -5.04 6.25 -5.42
C LYS A 145 -4.26 5.13 -4.70
N GLY A 146 -3.00 5.39 -4.36
CA GLY A 146 -2.14 4.39 -3.72
C GLY A 146 -1.84 3.16 -4.60
N GLY A 147 -2.10 3.25 -5.91
CA GLY A 147 -1.92 2.15 -6.86
C GLY A 147 -3.18 1.31 -7.09
N ASN A 148 -4.28 1.57 -6.38
CA ASN A 148 -5.56 0.91 -6.59
C ASN A 148 -6.57 1.88 -7.24
N LEU A 149 -6.64 1.84 -8.57
CA LEU A 149 -7.52 2.71 -9.36
C LEU A 149 -9.03 2.40 -9.18
N SER A 150 -9.37 1.28 -8.53
CA SER A 150 -10.77 0.94 -8.23
C SER A 150 -11.34 1.67 -7.02
N LEU A 151 -10.49 2.28 -6.18
CA LEU A 151 -10.95 3.11 -5.08
C LEU A 151 -11.66 4.37 -5.60
N SER A 152 -12.75 4.76 -4.95
CA SER A 152 -13.33 6.09 -5.08
C SER A 152 -12.44 7.15 -4.43
N ASP A 153 -12.67 8.41 -4.77
CA ASP A 153 -11.90 9.52 -4.19
C ASP A 153 -12.19 9.65 -2.69
N ASP A 154 -13.43 9.37 -2.27
CA ASP A 154 -13.84 9.42 -0.86
C ASP A 154 -13.20 8.30 -0.02
N GLU A 155 -13.05 7.11 -0.60
CA GLU A 155 -12.29 6.00 0.01
C GLU A 155 -10.82 6.37 0.21
N VAL A 156 -10.20 7.03 -0.78
CA VAL A 156 -8.82 7.53 -0.65
C VAL A 156 -8.74 8.61 0.44
N ARG A 157 -9.71 9.53 0.50
CA ARG A 157 -9.77 10.56 1.56
C ARG A 157 -9.87 9.94 2.94
N ALA A 158 -10.76 8.97 3.14
CA ALA A 158 -10.91 8.28 4.42
C ALA A 158 -9.61 7.58 4.87
N ALA A 159 -8.85 7.00 3.93
CA ALA A 159 -7.55 6.41 4.23
C ALA A 159 -6.50 7.47 4.62
N VAL A 160 -6.51 8.63 3.96
CA VAL A 160 -5.65 9.77 4.31
C VAL A 160 -6.00 10.32 5.69
N ASP A 161 -7.29 10.44 6.02
CA ASP A 161 -7.76 10.87 7.33
C ASP A 161 -7.25 9.94 8.43
N TYR A 162 -7.42 8.62 8.26
CA TYR A 162 -6.88 7.63 9.19
C TYR A 162 -5.36 7.80 9.40
N ILE A 163 -4.60 8.03 8.32
CA ILE A 163 -3.15 8.24 8.43
C ILE A 163 -2.84 9.52 9.22
N ILE A 164 -3.54 10.62 8.95
CA ILE A 164 -3.36 11.90 9.63
C ILE A 164 -3.69 11.78 11.12
N GLU A 165 -4.84 11.19 11.45
CA GLU A 165 -5.28 10.96 12.83
C GLU A 165 -4.29 10.09 13.61
N SER A 166 -3.72 9.09 12.93
CA SER A 166 -2.72 8.19 13.52
C SER A 166 -1.31 8.79 13.60
N SER A 167 -1.07 9.98 13.03
CA SER A 167 0.28 10.56 12.87
C SER A 167 0.41 11.99 13.40
N GLN A 168 -0.55 12.46 14.18
CA GLN A 168 -0.48 13.76 14.88
C GLN A 168 0.21 13.66 16.24
#